data_AF-A0A1M3JY67-F1
#
_entry.id   AF-A0A1M3JY67-F1
#
_cell.length_a   1.000
_cell.length_b   1.000
_cell.length_c   1.000
_cell.angle_alpha   90.00
_cell.angle_beta   90.00
_cell.angle_gamma   90.00
#
_symmetry.space_group_name_H-M   'P 1'
#
loop_
_entity.id
_entity.type
_entity.pdbx_description
1 polymer ?
#
loop_
_entity_poly.entity_id
_entity_poly.type
_entity_poly.pdbx_seq_one_letter_code
_entity_poly.pdbx_strand_id
1 'polypeptide(L)'
;MPSKHISPKKRPFLFKLLSLILLLMATYGWLRFGQSIYQWQYLLELQVSPGPLYTLVSGLLIGIGMTIALVVFWLRLDWAKRYVQISVGAAVLYWWFDYLAFTRNQAAFSTWLFRLVASLVLLGFMYGYLYLYTAPKRIGNNEKSK
;
A
#
# COMPACT_ATOMS: atom_id res chain seq x y z
N MET A 1 15.18 -45.54 -8.89
CA MET A 1 15.16 -44.50 -7.85
C MET A 1 14.13 -43.45 -8.24
N PRO A 2 13.01 -43.27 -7.53
CA PRO A 2 12.01 -42.28 -7.91
C PRO A 2 12.53 -40.86 -7.62
N SER A 3 12.59 -40.02 -8.65
CA SER A 3 12.94 -38.61 -8.55
C SER A 3 11.86 -37.90 -7.73
N LYS A 4 12.27 -37.36 -6.58
CA LYS A 4 11.41 -36.57 -5.70
C LYS A 4 11.08 -35.26 -6.44
N HIS A 5 9.96 -35.23 -7.17
CA HIS A 5 9.44 -34.01 -7.77
C HIS A 5 9.17 -33.00 -6.65
N ILE A 6 10.07 -32.03 -6.47
CA ILE A 6 9.88 -30.91 -5.56
C ILE A 6 8.82 -30.02 -6.22
N SER A 7 7.55 -30.28 -5.91
CA SER A 7 6.45 -29.41 -6.34
C SER A 7 6.72 -27.99 -5.83
N PRO A 8 6.62 -26.95 -6.68
CA PRO A 8 6.87 -25.59 -6.26
C PRO A 8 5.89 -25.22 -5.14
N LYS A 9 6.42 -24.87 -3.97
CA LYS A 9 5.63 -24.48 -2.80
C LYS A 9 4.77 -23.27 -3.18
N LYS A 10 3.47 -23.50 -3.46
CA LYS A 10 2.54 -22.45 -3.90
C LYS A 10 2.54 -21.31 -2.89
N ARG A 11 2.59 -20.06 -3.38
CA ARG A 11 2.50 -18.88 -2.50
C ARG A 11 1.14 -18.91 -1.77
N PRO A 12 1.12 -18.67 -0.44
CA PRO A 12 -0.11 -18.78 0.34
C PRO A 12 -1.15 -17.76 -0.13
N PHE A 13 -2.43 -18.07 0.06
CA PHE A 13 -3.54 -17.21 -0.38
C PHE A 13 -3.41 -15.78 0.18
N LEU A 14 -3.11 -15.65 1.47
CA LEU A 14 -2.93 -14.36 2.15
C LEU A 14 -1.81 -13.51 1.52
N PHE A 15 -0.74 -14.14 1.02
CA PHE A 15 0.32 -13.43 0.30
C PHE A 15 -0.22 -12.78 -0.98
N LYS A 16 -1.01 -13.54 -1.75
CA LYS A 16 -1.61 -13.05 -2.99
C LYS A 16 -2.60 -11.93 -2.72
N LEU A 17 -3.41 -12.08 -1.67
CA LEU A 17 -4.37 -11.05 -1.24
C LEU A 17 -3.66 -9.76 -0.85
N LEU A 18 -2.57 -9.82 -0.06
CA LEU A 18 -1.83 -8.61 0.29
C LEU A 18 -1.15 -7.97 -0.92
N SER A 19 -0.59 -8.77 -1.84
CA SER A 19 -0.05 -8.25 -3.10
C SER A 19 -1.12 -7.57 -3.94
N LEU A 20 -2.34 -8.12 -4.00
CA LEU A 20 -3.45 -7.50 -4.72
C LEU A 20 -3.86 -6.17 -4.08
N ILE A 21 -3.93 -6.09 -2.75
CA ILE A 21 -4.23 -4.84 -2.04
C ILE A 21 -3.17 -3.77 -2.35
N LEU A 22 -1.88 -4.12 -2.26
CA LEU A 22 -0.79 -3.19 -2.59
C LEU A 22 -0.84 -2.73 -4.05
N LEU A 23 -1.17 -3.65 -4.96
CA LEU A 23 -1.36 -3.32 -6.38
C LEU A 23 -2.51 -2.32 -6.56
N LEU A 24 -3.67 -2.56 -5.95
CA LEU A 24 -4.82 -1.64 -6.03
C LEU A 24 -4.47 -0.26 -5.48
N MET A 25 -3.73 -0.19 -4.37
CA MET A 25 -3.27 1.09 -3.80
C MET A 25 -2.27 1.81 -4.72
N ALA A 26 -1.35 1.07 -5.35
CA ALA A 26 -0.43 1.64 -6.33
C ALA A 26 -1.18 2.19 -7.55
N THR A 27 -2.10 1.40 -8.11
CA THR A 27 -2.95 1.81 -9.22
C THR A 27 -3.77 3.05 -8.87
N TYR A 28 -4.34 3.13 -7.67
CA TYR A 28 -5.03 4.33 -7.19
C TYR A 28 -4.12 5.57 -7.19
N GLY A 29 -2.89 5.46 -6.69
CA GLY A 29 -1.93 6.57 -6.70
C GLY A 29 -1.61 7.05 -8.12
N TRP A 30 -1.33 6.12 -9.03
CA TRP A 30 -1.07 6.43 -10.44
C TRP A 30 -2.28 7.03 -11.16
N LEU A 31 -3.49 6.53 -10.89
CA LEU A 31 -4.73 7.11 -11.40
C LEU A 31 -4.89 8.54 -10.91
N ARG A 32 -4.67 8.79 -9.61
CA ARG A 32 -4.76 10.14 -9.03
C ARG A 32 -3.76 11.10 -9.68
N PHE A 33 -2.52 10.66 -9.88
CA PHE A 33 -1.51 11.42 -10.62
C PHE A 33 -1.93 11.73 -12.06
N GLY A 34 -2.35 10.70 -12.82
CA GLY A 34 -2.74 10.84 -14.22
C GLY A 34 -3.99 11.72 -14.40
N GLN A 35 -5.01 11.55 -13.55
CA GLN A 35 -6.21 12.39 -13.56
C GLN A 35 -5.89 13.84 -13.26
N SER A 36 -4.95 14.10 -12.35
CA SER A 36 -4.54 15.47 -12.06
C SER A 36 -3.90 16.18 -13.25
N ILE A 37 -3.11 15.47 -14.06
CA ILE A 37 -2.53 16.02 -15.29
C ILE A 37 -3.62 16.20 -16.35
N TYR A 38 -4.47 15.20 -16.54
CA TYR A 38 -5.52 15.21 -17.55
C TYR A 38 -6.54 16.34 -17.32
N GLN A 39 -6.94 16.57 -16.07
CA GLN A 39 -7.95 17.57 -15.70
C GLN A 39 -7.35 18.88 -15.20
N TRP A 40 -6.07 19.14 -15.49
CA TRP A 40 -5.33 20.25 -14.88
C TRP A 40 -6.02 21.61 -15.07
N GLN A 41 -6.41 21.93 -16.31
CA GLN A 41 -7.07 23.20 -16.63
C GLN A 41 -8.46 23.30 -15.99
N TYR A 42 -9.24 22.22 -16.06
CA TYR A 42 -10.58 22.17 -15.47
C TYR A 42 -10.55 22.40 -13.94
N LEU A 43 -9.56 21.83 -13.25
CA LEU A 43 -9.37 22.01 -11.81
C LEU A 43 -8.96 23.44 -11.44
N LEU A 44 -8.20 24.12 -12.30
CA LEU A 44 -7.83 25.53 -12.13
C LEU A 44 -9.04 26.45 -12.34
N GLU A 45 -9.82 26.22 -13.39
CA GLU A 45 -11.00 27.02 -13.73
C GLU A 45 -12.07 26.97 -12.63
N LEU A 46 -12.32 25.78 -12.09
CA LEU A 46 -13.28 25.57 -11.00
C LEU A 46 -12.77 25.95 -9.62
N GLN A 47 -11.52 26.43 -9.51
CA GLN A 47 -10.86 26.78 -8.23
C GLN A 47 -11.02 25.68 -7.17
N VAL A 48 -10.96 24.41 -7.59
CA VAL A 48 -11.20 23.26 -6.70
C VAL A 48 -10.08 23.17 -5.67
N SER A 49 -10.47 22.98 -4.42
CA SER A 49 -9.54 22.73 -3.31
C SER A 49 -9.68 21.27 -2.84
N PRO A 50 -8.59 20.49 -2.76
CA PRO A 50 -7.19 20.87 -3.00
C PRO A 50 -6.86 21.00 -4.49
N GLY A 51 -5.96 21.94 -4.81
CA GLY A 51 -5.59 22.25 -6.20
C GLY A 51 -4.86 21.11 -6.92
N PRO A 52 -4.72 21.20 -8.26
CA PRO A 52 -4.16 20.12 -9.09
C PRO A 52 -2.72 19.76 -8.72
N LEU A 53 -1.87 20.74 -8.36
CA LEU A 53 -0.49 20.46 -7.91
C LEU A 53 -0.44 19.51 -6.72
N TYR A 54 -1.34 19.69 -5.75
CA TYR A 54 -1.40 18.86 -4.57
C TYR A 54 -1.80 17.41 -4.93
N THR A 55 -2.83 17.26 -5.76
CA THR A 55 -3.33 15.96 -6.21
C THR A 55 -2.29 15.22 -7.05
N LEU A 56 -1.53 15.94 -7.89
CA LEU A 56 -0.42 15.39 -8.66
C LEU A 56 0.68 14.85 -7.75
N VAL A 57 1.20 15.66 -6.83
CA VAL A 57 2.32 15.28 -5.95
C VAL A 57 1.92 14.14 -5.02
N SER A 58 0.75 14.24 -4.39
CA SER A 58 0.23 13.18 -3.52
C SER A 58 -0.01 11.86 -4.27
N GLY A 59 -0.60 11.93 -5.47
CA GLY A 59 -0.80 10.76 -6.32
C GLY A 59 0.52 10.09 -6.69
N LEU A 60 1.53 10.88 -7.06
CA LEU A 60 2.86 10.38 -7.41
C LEU A 60 3.55 9.69 -6.22
N LEU A 61 3.52 10.32 -5.04
CA LEU A 61 4.11 9.75 -3.82
C LEU A 61 3.46 8.43 -3.42
N ILE A 62 2.12 8.36 -3.47
CA ILE A 62 1.37 7.12 -3.20
C ILE A 62 1.68 6.07 -4.25
N GLY A 63 1.64 6.43 -5.53
CA GLY A 63 1.88 5.52 -6.66
C GLY A 63 3.26 4.87 -6.56
N ILE A 64 4.31 5.68 -6.42
CA ILE A 64 5.69 5.20 -6.29
C ILE A 64 5.85 4.39 -5.00
N GLY A 65 5.43 4.93 -3.85
CA GLY A 65 5.59 4.26 -2.55
C GLY A 65 4.93 2.88 -2.50
N MET A 66 3.72 2.76 -3.04
CA MET A 66 2.99 1.48 -3.10
C MET A 66 3.55 0.53 -4.15
N THR A 67 4.04 1.05 -5.27
CA THR A 67 4.73 0.23 -6.29
C THR A 67 6.00 -0.40 -5.70
N ILE A 68 6.82 0.40 -5.01
CA ILE A 68 7.99 -0.10 -4.30
C ILE A 68 7.56 -1.14 -3.26
N ALA A 69 6.52 -0.86 -2.46
CA ALA A 69 6.03 -1.76 -1.43
C ALA A 69 5.61 -3.11 -2.01
N LEU A 70 4.88 -3.10 -3.13
CA LEU A 70 4.51 -4.30 -3.87
C LEU A 70 5.74 -5.07 -4.36
N VAL A 71 6.70 -4.40 -5.00
CA VAL A 71 7.89 -5.03 -5.56
C VAL A 71 8.74 -5.67 -4.46
N VAL A 72 9.07 -4.93 -3.40
CA VAL A 72 9.90 -5.46 -2.30
C VAL A 72 9.19 -6.60 -1.55
N PHE A 73 7.87 -6.50 -1.37
CA PHE A 73 7.06 -7.58 -0.79
C PHE A 73 7.04 -8.82 -1.70
N TRP A 74 6.93 -8.64 -3.01
CA TRP A 74 6.92 -9.71 -3.99
C TRP A 74 8.26 -10.46 -4.06
N LEU A 75 9.36 -9.71 -3.94
CA LEU A 75 10.74 -10.22 -3.89
C LEU A 75 11.11 -10.80 -2.52
N ARG A 76 10.28 -10.63 -1.49
CA ARG A 76 10.50 -11.12 -0.12
C ARG A 76 11.82 -10.63 0.48
N LEU A 77 12.15 -9.36 0.27
CA LEU A 77 13.34 -8.76 0.87
C LEU A 77 13.19 -8.68 2.40
N ASP A 78 14.30 -8.74 3.13
CA ASP A 78 14.28 -8.77 4.60
C ASP A 78 13.66 -7.51 5.23
N TRP A 79 13.80 -6.37 4.56
CA TRP A 79 13.22 -5.09 4.97
C TRP A 79 11.81 -4.84 4.43
N ALA A 80 11.28 -5.74 3.59
CA ALA A 80 9.96 -5.57 2.95
C ALA A 80 8.83 -5.44 3.97
N LYS A 81 8.88 -6.22 5.05
CA LYS A 81 7.89 -6.13 6.14
C LYS A 81 7.79 -4.72 6.70
N ARG A 82 8.93 -4.14 7.07
CA ARG A 82 8.99 -2.80 7.67
C ARG A 82 8.56 -1.73 6.68
N TYR A 83 9.02 -1.84 5.43
CA TYR A 83 8.64 -0.88 4.39
C TYR A 83 7.14 -0.91 4.10
N VAL A 84 6.54 -2.09 3.91
CA VAL A 84 5.09 -2.23 3.69
C VAL A 84 4.28 -1.65 4.85
N GLN A 85 4.67 -1.94 6.09
CA GLN A 85 4.00 -1.40 7.28
C GLN A 85 4.02 0.13 7.31
N ILE A 86 5.19 0.73 7.09
CA ILE A 86 5.35 2.19 7.08
C ILE A 86 4.56 2.80 5.92
N SER A 87 4.70 2.26 4.71
CA SER A 87 4.03 2.81 3.52
C SER A 87 2.51 2.76 3.64
N VAL A 88 1.93 1.63 4.05
CA VAL A 88 0.48 1.50 4.22
C VAL A 88 -0.01 2.34 5.39
N GLY A 89 0.71 2.35 6.51
CA GLY A 89 0.37 3.21 7.65
C GLY A 89 0.36 4.69 7.27
N ALA A 90 1.41 5.15 6.58
CA ALA A 90 1.51 6.52 6.08
C ALA A 90 0.39 6.85 5.09
N ALA A 91 0.05 5.94 4.17
CA ALA A 91 -1.04 6.16 3.22
C ALA A 91 -2.42 6.25 3.90
N VAL A 92 -2.68 5.41 4.91
CA VAL A 92 -3.92 5.50 5.70
C VAL A 92 -3.98 6.82 6.47
N LEU A 93 -2.88 7.22 7.13
CA LEU A 93 -2.81 8.51 7.84
C LEU A 93 -3.02 9.69 6.88
N TYR A 94 -2.35 9.66 5.73
CA TYR A 94 -2.51 10.65 4.68
C TYR A 94 -3.96 10.72 4.19
N TRP A 95 -4.61 9.58 4.00
CA TRP A 95 -6.00 9.54 3.52
C TRP A 95 -6.99 10.12 4.55
N TRP A 96 -6.74 9.88 5.84
CA TRP A 96 -7.50 10.52 6.93
C TRP A 96 -7.22 12.02 7.01
N PHE A 97 -5.97 12.44 6.82
CA PHE A 97 -5.64 13.86 6.74
C PHE A 97 -6.38 14.54 5.58
N ASP A 98 -6.33 13.98 4.38
CA ASP A 98 -7.09 14.45 3.21
C ASP A 98 -8.58 14.58 3.52
N TYR A 99 -9.14 13.54 4.14
CA TYR A 99 -10.55 13.50 4.49
C TYR A 99 -10.90 14.60 5.51
N LEU A 100 -10.13 14.76 6.58
CA LEU A 100 -10.44 15.75 7.62
C LEU A 100 -10.17 17.20 7.16
N ALA A 101 -9.14 17.42 6.33
CA ALA A 101 -8.75 18.75 5.88
C ALA A 101 -9.64 19.30 4.76
N PHE A 102 -10.08 18.44 3.83
CA PHE A 102 -10.75 18.90 2.60
C PHE A 102 -12.23 18.51 2.49
N THR A 103 -12.75 17.63 3.36
CA THR A 103 -14.18 17.28 3.33
C THR A 103 -15.01 18.41 3.91
N ARG A 104 -15.69 19.17 3.04
CA ARG A 104 -16.61 20.24 3.43
C ARG A 104 -18.10 19.85 3.43
N ASN A 105 -18.42 18.64 2.97
CA ASN A 105 -19.80 18.19 2.81
C ASN A 105 -20.29 17.43 4.05
N GLN A 106 -21.38 17.87 4.68
CA GLN A 106 -22.00 17.20 5.84
C GLN A 106 -22.44 15.76 5.51
N ALA A 107 -22.84 15.47 4.26
CA ALA A 107 -23.21 14.11 3.86
C ALA A 107 -22.03 13.13 3.90
N ALA A 108 -20.80 13.61 3.65
CA ALA A 108 -19.61 12.78 3.71
C ALA A 108 -19.30 12.35 5.15
N PHE A 109 -19.58 13.22 6.14
CA PHE A 109 -19.42 12.91 7.55
C PHE A 109 -20.31 11.76 8.01
N SER A 110 -21.44 11.45 7.36
CA SER A 110 -22.26 10.29 7.76
C SER A 110 -21.55 8.95 7.56
N THR A 111 -20.52 8.87 6.70
CA THR A 111 -19.84 7.61 6.36
C THR A 111 -18.53 7.38 7.13
N TRP A 112 -18.20 8.27 8.07
CA TRP A 112 -16.91 8.27 8.75
C TRP A 112 -16.65 6.99 9.55
N LEU A 113 -17.68 6.42 10.19
CA LEU A 113 -17.53 5.23 11.02
C LEU A 113 -17.18 4.00 10.17
N PHE A 114 -17.83 3.83 9.01
CA PHE A 114 -17.50 2.75 8.08
C PHE A 114 -16.06 2.87 7.59
N ARG A 115 -15.61 4.09 7.23
CA ARG A 115 -14.23 4.35 6.81
C ARG A 115 -13.23 4.02 7.91
N LEU A 116 -13.55 4.34 9.16
CA LEU A 116 -12.72 4.04 10.33
C LEU A 116 -12.56 2.54 10.51
N VAL A 117 -13.68 1.81 10.57
CA VAL A 117 -13.68 0.36 10.75
C VAL A 117 -12.93 -0.31 9.59
N ALA A 118 -13.19 0.09 8.34
CA ALA A 118 -12.48 -0.45 7.18
C ALA A 118 -10.96 -0.20 7.25
N SER A 119 -10.55 0.98 7.69
CA SER A 119 -9.12 1.33 7.88
C SER A 119 -8.48 0.45 8.96
N LEU A 120 -9.15 0.26 10.10
CA LEU A 120 -8.67 -0.57 11.20
C LEU A 120 -8.59 -2.05 10.82
N VAL A 121 -9.58 -2.55 10.08
CA VAL A 121 -9.58 -3.94 9.57
C VAL A 121 -8.42 -4.14 8.59
N LEU A 122 -8.19 -3.20 7.67
CA LEU A 122 -7.07 -3.26 6.72
C LEU A 122 -5.71 -3.28 7.44
N LEU A 123 -5.52 -2.36 8.39
CA LEU A 123 -4.29 -2.28 9.17
C LEU A 123 -4.12 -3.53 10.03
N GLY A 124 -5.15 -3.97 10.76
CA GLY A 124 -5.11 -5.17 11.58
C GLY A 124 -4.78 -6.42 10.76
N PHE A 125 -5.41 -6.58 9.60
CA PHE A 125 -5.12 -7.66 8.66
C PHE A 125 -3.66 -7.63 8.18
N MET A 126 -3.18 -6.47 7.73
CA MET A 126 -1.81 -6.33 7.23
C MET A 126 -0.76 -6.56 8.33
N TYR A 127 -0.89 -5.87 9.47
CA TYR A 127 0.06 -6.01 10.58
C TYR A 127 0.03 -7.43 11.15
N GLY A 128 -1.16 -8.02 11.31
CA GLY A 128 -1.32 -9.40 11.76
C GLY A 128 -0.68 -10.40 10.80
N TYR A 129 -0.95 -10.27 9.50
CA TYR A 129 -0.35 -11.13 8.48
C TYR A 129 1.18 -11.01 8.47
N LEU A 130 1.72 -9.79 8.45
CA LEU A 130 3.17 -9.57 8.45
C LEU A 130 3.84 -9.96 9.78
N TYR A 131 3.10 -9.97 10.89
CA TYR A 131 3.57 -10.50 12.16
C TYR A 131 3.72 -12.02 12.10
N LEU A 132 2.67 -12.72 11.63
CA LEU A 132 2.67 -14.17 11.46
C LEU A 132 3.64 -14.64 10.37
N TYR A 133 3.84 -13.81 9.33
CA TYR A 133 4.77 -14.03 8.23
C TYR A 133 6.14 -13.43 8.56
N THR A 134 6.71 -13.77 9.73
CA THR A 134 8.15 -13.61 9.96
C THR A 134 8.89 -14.48 8.96
N ALA A 135 9.61 -13.86 8.03
CA ALA A 135 10.46 -14.56 7.09
C ALA A 135 11.40 -15.51 7.86
N PRO A 136 11.64 -16.75 7.37
CA PRO A 136 12.67 -17.58 7.95
C PRO A 136 13.98 -16.78 7.87
N LYS A 137 14.55 -16.47 9.04
CA LYS A 137 15.87 -15.85 9.20
C LYS A 137 16.79 -16.62 8.25
N ARG A 138 17.34 -15.98 7.21
CA ARG A 138 18.43 -16.58 6.44
C ARG A 138 19.52 -16.83 7.46
N ILE A 139 19.63 -18.07 7.94
CA ILE A 139 20.74 -18.51 8.79
C ILE A 139 21.96 -18.37 7.90
N GLY A 140 22.65 -17.24 8.07
CA GLY A 140 23.91 -16.94 7.42
C GLY A 140 24.91 -18.00 7.83
N ASN A 141 25.31 -18.75 6.82
CA ASN A 141 26.32 -19.79 6.82
C ASN A 141 27.69 -19.20 7.22
N ASN A 142 27.97 -19.06 8.53
CA ASN A 142 29.25 -18.62 9.08
C ASN A 142 29.94 -19.74 9.88
N GLU A 143 29.89 -20.98 9.39
CA GLU A 143 30.62 -22.14 9.98
C GLU A 143 31.85 -22.57 9.18
N LYS A 144 32.46 -21.71 8.36
CA LYS A 144 33.72 -22.04 7.69
C LYS A 144 34.74 -20.91 7.76
N SER A 145 35.33 -20.78 8.94
CA SER A 145 36.65 -20.15 9.12
C SER A 145 37.14 -20.51 10.54
N LYS A 146 37.47 -21.78 10.73
CA LYS A 146 38.46 -22.17 11.73
C LYS A 146 39.81 -22.23 11.03
#